data_AF-A3DKD7-F1
#
_entry.id   AF-A3DKD7-F1
#
_cell.length_a   1.000
_cell.length_b   1.000
_cell.length_c   1.000
_cell.angle_alpha   90.00
_cell.angle_beta   90.00
_cell.angle_gamma   90.00
#
_symmetry.space_group_name_H-M   'P 1'
#
loop_
_entity.id
_entity.type
_entity.pdbx_description
1 polymer ?
#
loop_
_entity_poly.entity_id
_entity_poly.type
_entity_poly.pdbx_seq_one_letter_code
_entity_poly.pdbx_strand_id
1 'polypeptide(L)'
;MKRKIFLLFMSLIMLLNVGIGNVYADETGKNALNFRKIYKEHRTYSSAVGISANSLGDIAIGFNDDYINVYDKQGSFKYSFAFEVNGNYFFEFDNENNIVIFSVTDGMRYYFNNDAELIKTEKISDPKELKNYYKNRPDKENVNIDGVNYSLKQVLGYIKFAKTDADGNESVIYETGLQYAVKAFVALTVLAFLAIVICGFIKTISTEMKKYTEV
;
A
#
# COMPACT_ATOMS: atom_id res chain seq x y z
N MET A 1 -26.41 -33.81 -7.32
CA MET A 1 -26.70 -32.44 -6.83
C MET A 1 -25.47 -31.75 -6.19
N LYS A 2 -24.75 -32.41 -5.26
CA LYS A 2 -23.59 -31.85 -4.54
C LYS A 2 -22.41 -31.37 -5.42
N ARG A 3 -22.13 -32.06 -6.53
CA ARG A 3 -21.02 -31.75 -7.45
C ARG A 3 -21.25 -30.50 -8.31
N LYS A 4 -22.52 -30.17 -8.62
CA LYS A 4 -22.88 -28.97 -9.40
C LYS A 4 -22.79 -27.70 -8.56
N ILE A 5 -23.17 -27.76 -7.28
CA ILE A 5 -23.06 -26.65 -6.33
C ILE A 5 -21.59 -26.29 -6.07
N PHE A 6 -20.72 -27.31 -5.93
CA PHE A 6 -19.28 -27.10 -5.75
C PHE A 6 -18.61 -26.42 -6.95
N LEU A 7 -18.97 -26.82 -8.18
CA LEU A 7 -18.45 -26.19 -9.41
C LEU A 7 -18.93 -24.74 -9.57
N LEU A 8 -20.19 -24.46 -9.21
CA LEU A 8 -20.75 -23.10 -9.24
C LEU A 8 -20.05 -22.17 -8.23
N PHE A 9 -19.66 -22.70 -7.07
CA PHE A 9 -18.92 -21.95 -6.06
C PHE A 9 -17.47 -21.69 -6.47
N MET A 10 -16.82 -22.66 -7.12
CA MET A 10 -15.48 -22.49 -7.70
C MET A 10 -15.45 -21.45 -8.83
N SER A 11 -16.47 -21.43 -9.71
CA SER A 11 -16.56 -20.39 -10.75
C SER A 11 -16.79 -19.00 -10.15
N LEU A 12 -17.52 -18.90 -9.05
CA LEU A 12 -17.77 -17.63 -8.36
C LEU A 12 -16.50 -17.08 -7.69
N ILE A 13 -15.65 -17.94 -7.13
CA ILE A 13 -14.34 -17.58 -6.56
C ILE A 13 -13.33 -17.18 -7.66
N MET A 14 -13.40 -17.82 -8.84
CA MET A 14 -12.59 -17.39 -9.99
C MET A 14 -13.05 -16.04 -10.55
N LEU A 15 -14.36 -15.78 -10.64
CA LEU A 15 -14.91 -14.49 -11.07
C LEU A 15 -14.55 -13.33 -10.11
N LEU A 16 -14.42 -13.59 -8.81
CA LEU A 16 -13.97 -12.60 -7.83
C LEU A 16 -12.48 -12.25 -7.92
N ASN A 17 -11.67 -13.05 -8.62
CA ASN A 17 -10.24 -12.76 -8.85
C ASN A 17 -9.95 -12.10 -10.22
N VAL A 18 -10.95 -11.98 -11.11
CA VAL A 18 -10.80 -11.36 -12.45
C VAL A 18 -11.19 -9.88 -12.44
N GLY A 19 -11.55 -9.32 -11.27
CA GLY A 19 -12.07 -7.95 -11.13
C GLY A 19 -11.06 -6.86 -10.74
N ILE A 20 -9.75 -7.04 -10.94
CA ILE A 20 -8.77 -5.94 -10.85
C ILE A 20 -7.75 -6.13 -11.97
N GLY A 21 -8.13 -5.71 -13.16
CA GLY A 21 -7.27 -5.72 -14.33
C GLY A 21 -8.02 -5.11 -15.50
N ASN A 22 -7.48 -4.01 -16.00
CA ASN A 22 -7.90 -3.25 -17.18
C ASN A 22 -8.93 -2.15 -16.93
N VAL A 23 -8.42 -0.97 -16.57
CA VAL A 23 -9.07 0.31 -16.86
C VAL A 23 -7.98 1.31 -17.29
N TYR A 24 -7.89 1.46 -18.61
CA TYR A 24 -7.27 2.50 -19.44
C TYR A 24 -5.73 2.65 -19.49
N ALA A 25 -5.17 2.10 -20.58
CA ALA A 25 -4.13 2.81 -21.32
C ALA A 25 -4.81 3.91 -22.15
N ASP A 26 -4.39 5.16 -21.95
CA ASP A 26 -4.61 6.24 -22.91
C ASP A 26 -3.25 6.84 -23.26
N GLU A 27 -2.81 6.61 -24.49
CA GLU A 27 -1.61 7.18 -25.08
C GLU A 27 -1.95 8.51 -25.73
N THR A 28 -1.78 9.63 -25.02
CA THR A 28 -1.59 10.94 -25.68
C THR A 28 -0.75 11.90 -24.82
N GLY A 29 0.57 11.88 -25.02
CA GLY A 29 1.38 13.12 -25.05
C GLY A 29 1.56 13.98 -23.80
N LYS A 30 1.95 13.40 -22.64
CA LYS A 30 2.93 13.91 -21.64
C LYS A 30 2.71 13.10 -20.36
N ASN A 31 3.54 12.08 -20.13
CA ASN A 31 3.51 11.24 -18.92
C ASN A 31 3.89 12.04 -17.67
N ALA A 32 2.96 12.85 -17.17
CA ALA A 32 3.09 13.55 -15.90
C ALA A 32 2.29 12.82 -14.81
N LEU A 33 2.54 11.52 -14.62
CA LEU A 33 2.01 10.63 -13.56
C LEU A 33 0.48 10.68 -13.27
N ASN A 34 -0.35 11.37 -14.06
CA ASN A 34 -1.77 11.63 -13.75
C ASN A 34 -2.00 12.06 -12.28
N PHE A 35 -1.15 12.96 -11.79
CA PHE A 35 -1.14 13.38 -10.40
C PHE A 35 -2.33 14.28 -10.10
N ARG A 36 -3.16 13.89 -9.14
CA ARG A 36 -4.39 14.61 -8.78
C ARG A 36 -4.60 14.66 -7.27
N LYS A 37 -5.22 15.73 -6.80
CA LYS A 37 -5.62 15.93 -5.41
C LYS A 37 -7.03 15.40 -5.17
N ILE A 38 -7.23 14.70 -4.05
CA ILE A 38 -8.52 14.17 -3.61
C ILE A 38 -8.78 14.54 -2.14
N TYR A 39 -10.01 14.91 -1.82
CA TYR A 39 -10.42 15.30 -0.46
C TYR A 39 -11.10 14.14 0.29
N LYS A 40 -10.47 12.97 0.20
CA LYS A 40 -10.89 11.75 0.88
C LYS A 40 -9.66 10.96 1.25
N GLU A 41 -9.60 10.55 2.51
CA GLU A 41 -8.48 9.77 3.02
C GLU A 41 -8.43 8.42 2.30
N HIS A 42 -7.28 8.13 1.70
CA HIS A 42 -7.04 6.83 1.09
C HIS A 42 -6.85 5.79 2.18
N ARG A 43 -7.62 4.71 2.11
CA ARG A 43 -7.56 3.59 3.04
C ARG A 43 -7.18 2.35 2.24
N THR A 44 -6.01 1.79 2.52
CA THR A 44 -5.43 0.71 1.73
C THR A 44 -4.79 -0.38 2.59
N TYR A 45 -4.57 -1.54 1.97
CA TYR A 45 -3.73 -2.63 2.49
C TYR A 45 -2.36 -2.65 1.82
N SER A 46 -2.13 -1.78 0.85
CA SER A 46 -0.84 -1.63 0.19
C SER A 46 0.18 -1.11 1.20
N SER A 47 1.39 -1.66 1.15
CA SER A 47 2.48 -1.25 2.04
C SER A 47 2.75 0.24 1.96
N ALA A 48 3.20 0.82 3.08
CA ALA A 48 3.64 2.21 3.06
C ALA A 48 5.03 2.31 2.41
N VAL A 49 5.21 3.31 1.56
CA VAL A 49 6.49 3.66 0.95
C VAL A 49 7.37 4.41 1.95
N GLY A 50 6.75 5.15 2.88
CA GLY A 50 7.43 5.96 3.88
C GLY A 50 6.60 7.17 4.31
N ILE A 51 7.18 7.98 5.18
CA ILE A 51 6.67 9.29 5.58
C ILE A 51 7.62 10.42 5.19
N SER A 52 7.07 11.63 5.06
CA SER A 52 7.83 12.87 4.86
C SER A 52 7.06 14.04 5.46
N ALA A 53 7.76 15.09 5.90
CA ALA A 53 7.13 16.28 6.42
C ALA A 53 7.67 17.54 5.74
N ASN A 54 6.82 18.57 5.67
CA ASN A 54 7.16 19.85 5.09
C ASN A 54 7.43 20.91 6.18
N SER A 55 7.90 22.08 5.77
CA SER A 55 8.25 23.18 6.68
C SER A 55 7.04 23.80 7.41
N LEU A 56 5.82 23.53 6.94
CA LEU A 56 4.57 23.97 7.58
C LEU A 56 4.10 23.00 8.68
N GLY A 57 4.79 21.87 8.85
CA GLY A 57 4.43 20.82 9.78
C GLY A 57 3.34 19.89 9.26
N ASP A 58 3.02 19.91 7.96
CA ASP A 58 2.21 18.84 7.37
C ASP A 58 3.06 17.58 7.23
N ILE A 59 2.43 16.42 7.43
CA ILE A 59 3.09 15.12 7.33
C ILE A 59 2.34 14.27 6.32
N ALA A 60 3.09 13.62 5.45
CA ALA A 60 2.58 12.76 4.40
C ALA A 60 3.01 11.31 4.62
N ILE A 61 2.14 10.38 4.26
CA ILE A 61 2.41 8.94 4.15
C ILE A 61 2.11 8.51 2.71
N GLY A 62 3.08 7.86 2.07
CA GLY A 62 2.92 7.29 0.74
C GLY A 62 2.66 5.79 0.79
N PHE A 63 1.98 5.24 -0.22
CA PHE A 63 1.59 3.84 -0.31
C PHE A 63 1.98 3.24 -1.66
N ASN A 64 2.31 1.95 -1.70
CA ASN A 64 2.71 1.23 -2.91
C ASN A 64 1.61 1.14 -4.00
N ASP A 65 0.39 1.60 -3.72
CA ASP A 65 -0.71 1.70 -4.69
C ASP A 65 -0.90 3.12 -5.24
N ASP A 66 0.15 3.94 -5.21
CA ASP A 66 0.26 5.28 -5.83
C ASP A 66 -0.65 6.35 -5.22
N TYR A 67 -0.76 6.28 -3.89
CA TYR A 67 -1.42 7.32 -3.09
C TYR A 67 -0.47 7.91 -2.06
N ILE A 68 -0.68 9.19 -1.76
CA ILE A 68 -0.03 9.89 -0.64
C ILE A 68 -1.11 10.58 0.18
N ASN A 69 -1.32 10.20 1.44
CA ASN A 69 -2.20 10.96 2.35
C ASN A 69 -1.39 12.05 3.04
N VAL A 70 -1.99 13.23 3.21
CA VAL A 70 -1.40 14.37 3.92
C VAL A 70 -2.27 14.74 5.12
N TYR A 71 -1.61 14.94 6.25
CA TYR A 71 -2.20 15.32 7.54
C TYR A 71 -1.55 16.62 8.02
N ASP A 72 -2.29 17.38 8.82
CA ASP A 72 -1.71 18.50 9.57
C ASP A 72 -0.85 18.00 10.75
N LYS A 73 -0.17 18.93 11.43
CA LYS A 73 0.63 18.64 12.65
C LYS A 73 -0.19 18.05 13.81
N GLN A 74 -1.51 18.24 13.81
CA GLN A 74 -2.39 17.63 14.80
C GLN A 74 -2.69 16.16 14.46
N GLY A 75 -2.40 15.70 13.24
CA GLY A 75 -2.76 14.39 12.73
C GLY A 75 -4.13 14.36 12.07
N SER A 76 -4.75 15.51 11.81
CA SER A 76 -6.03 15.59 11.10
C SER A 76 -5.79 15.44 9.60
N PHE A 77 -6.59 14.61 8.95
CA PHE A 77 -6.53 14.42 7.50
C PHE A 77 -6.86 15.73 6.76
N LYS A 78 -6.03 16.08 5.77
CA LYS A 78 -6.24 17.25 4.89
C LYS A 78 -6.74 16.83 3.52
N TYR A 79 -5.95 16.01 2.83
CA TYR A 79 -6.19 15.55 1.46
C TYR A 79 -5.26 14.38 1.14
N SER A 80 -5.50 13.72 0.02
CA SER A 80 -4.57 12.77 -0.57
C SER A 80 -4.21 13.19 -1.99
N PHE A 81 -3.07 12.69 -2.46
CA PHE A 81 -2.74 12.65 -3.86
C PHE A 81 -2.91 11.24 -4.39
N ALA A 82 -3.38 11.12 -5.62
CA ALA A 82 -3.45 9.88 -6.37
C ALA A 82 -2.72 10.10 -7.70
N PHE A 83 -1.96 9.10 -8.12
CA PHE A 83 -1.17 9.14 -9.35
C PHE A 83 -0.97 7.72 -9.89
N GLU A 84 -0.19 7.60 -10.94
CA GLU A 84 0.21 6.32 -11.51
C GLU A 84 1.69 6.40 -11.89
N VAL A 85 2.49 5.54 -11.28
CA VAL A 85 3.92 5.41 -11.58
C VAL A 85 4.25 4.00 -12.04
N ASN A 86 5.11 3.90 -13.05
CA ASN A 86 5.57 2.59 -13.50
C ASN A 86 6.55 2.00 -12.47
N GLY A 87 6.08 1.01 -11.71
CA GLY A 87 6.91 0.28 -10.75
C GLY A 87 7.02 0.99 -9.40
N ASN A 88 8.16 0.84 -8.73
CA ASN A 88 8.34 1.43 -7.41
C ASN A 88 8.61 2.94 -7.51
N TYR A 89 8.08 3.69 -6.56
CA TYR A 89 8.39 5.10 -6.42
C TYR A 89 8.77 5.44 -4.99
N PHE A 90 9.39 6.59 -4.89
CA PHE A 90 9.81 7.24 -3.68
C PHE A 90 9.22 8.64 -3.65
N PHE A 91 8.93 9.16 -2.45
CA PHE A 91 8.46 10.52 -2.34
C PHE A 91 9.06 11.24 -1.14
N GLU A 92 9.05 12.56 -1.21
CA GLU A 92 9.41 13.48 -0.13
C GLU A 92 8.75 14.85 -0.37
N PHE A 93 8.66 15.65 0.68
CA PHE A 93 8.51 17.10 0.53
C PHE A 93 9.87 17.74 0.27
N ASP A 94 9.94 18.67 -0.67
CA ASP A 94 11.11 19.54 -0.83
C ASP A 94 11.03 20.79 0.08
N ASN A 95 12.06 21.62 0.01
CA ASN A 95 12.17 22.86 0.80
C ASN A 95 11.12 23.92 0.42
N GLU A 96 10.47 23.79 -0.74
CA GLU A 96 9.40 24.66 -1.22
C GLU A 96 8.01 24.07 -0.90
N ASN A 97 7.97 22.97 -0.14
CA ASN A 97 6.78 22.20 0.22
C ASN A 97 6.08 21.54 -0.98
N ASN A 98 6.78 21.29 -2.08
CA ASN A 98 6.30 20.49 -3.19
C ASN A 98 6.43 19.00 -2.86
N ILE A 99 5.53 18.18 -3.40
CA ILE A 99 5.71 16.73 -3.43
C ILE A 99 6.66 16.37 -4.55
N VAL A 100 7.78 15.77 -4.21
CA VAL A 100 8.72 15.18 -5.15
C VAL A 100 8.44 13.69 -5.23
N ILE A 101 8.16 13.18 -6.43
CA ILE A 101 8.08 11.75 -6.70
C ILE A 101 9.30 11.34 -7.52
N PHE A 102 10.08 10.40 -7.01
CA PHE A 102 11.14 9.75 -7.76
C PHE A 102 10.70 8.36 -8.21
N SER A 103 10.66 8.16 -9.52
CA SER A 103 10.35 6.89 -10.16
C SER A 103 11.61 6.05 -10.33
N VAL A 104 11.63 4.86 -9.71
CA VAL A 104 12.80 3.96 -9.71
C VAL A 104 13.08 3.41 -11.11
N THR A 105 12.04 3.20 -11.90
CA THR A 105 12.12 2.53 -13.20
C THR A 105 12.82 3.37 -14.27
N ASP A 106 12.54 4.68 -14.30
CA ASP A 106 13.06 5.60 -15.33
C ASP A 106 14.08 6.62 -14.79
N GLY A 107 14.29 6.66 -13.46
CA GLY A 107 15.23 7.59 -12.81
C GLY A 107 14.74 9.04 -12.84
N MET A 108 13.43 9.26 -13.02
CA MET A 108 12.82 10.58 -13.11
C MET A 108 12.33 11.09 -11.77
N ARG A 109 12.56 12.38 -11.50
CA ARG A 109 11.91 13.16 -10.44
C ARG A 109 10.81 14.03 -11.03
N TYR A 110 9.66 14.05 -10.38
CA TYR A 110 8.51 14.86 -10.71
C TYR A 110 8.18 15.74 -9.52
N TYR A 111 8.04 17.04 -9.73
CA TYR A 111 7.80 18.02 -8.67
C TYR A 111 6.39 18.55 -8.81
N PHE A 112 5.54 18.34 -7.82
CA PHE A 112 4.15 18.79 -7.82
C PHE A 112 3.90 19.78 -6.69
N ASN A 113 3.26 20.90 -7.01
CA ASN A 113 2.83 21.83 -5.97
C ASN A 113 1.61 21.27 -5.20
N ASN A 114 1.17 22.02 -4.20
CA ASN A 114 0.02 21.65 -3.38
C ASN A 114 -1.29 21.52 -4.20
N ASP A 115 -1.41 22.20 -5.33
CA ASP A 115 -2.59 22.15 -6.21
C ASP A 115 -2.52 21.00 -7.23
N ALA A 116 -1.55 20.08 -7.04
CA ALA A 116 -1.28 18.93 -7.91
C ALA A 116 -0.78 19.32 -9.32
N GLU A 117 -0.27 20.53 -9.50
CA GLU A 117 0.31 20.96 -10.77
C GLU A 117 1.78 20.55 -10.86
N LEU A 118 2.17 20.00 -12.01
CA LEU A 118 3.57 19.66 -12.29
C LEU A 118 4.39 20.94 -12.50
N ILE A 119 5.34 21.18 -11.59
CA ILE A 119 6.26 22.32 -11.63
C ILE A 119 7.45 22.03 -12.55
N LYS A 120 8.09 20.87 -12.38
CA LYS A 120 9.24 20.46 -13.19
C LYS A 120 9.46 18.95 -13.15
N THR A 121 10.25 18.48 -14.11
CA THR A 121 10.76 17.10 -14.16
C THR A 121 12.27 17.09 -14.29
N GLU A 122 12.93 16.14 -13.66
CA GLU A 122 14.39 16.03 -13.70
C GLU A 122 14.83 14.57 -13.80
N LYS A 123 15.74 14.25 -14.74
CA LYS A 123 16.28 12.90 -14.90
C LYS A 123 17.64 12.77 -14.21
N ILE A 124 17.75 11.85 -13.26
CA ILE A 124 19.06 11.47 -12.70
C ILE A 124 19.71 10.48 -13.68
N SER A 125 20.56 11.00 -14.56
CA SER A 125 21.22 10.20 -15.60
C SER A 125 22.59 9.66 -15.17
N ASP A 126 23.24 10.31 -14.19
CA ASP A 126 24.54 9.88 -13.68
C ASP A 126 24.36 8.67 -12.72
N PRO A 127 25.01 7.52 -12.97
CA PRO A 127 24.87 6.34 -12.12
C PRO A 127 25.38 6.52 -10.68
N LYS A 128 26.37 7.38 -10.45
CA LYS A 128 26.90 7.68 -9.10
C LYS A 128 25.91 8.55 -8.35
N GLU A 129 25.33 9.55 -9.01
CA GLU A 129 24.28 10.39 -8.43
C GLU A 129 23.06 9.55 -8.05
N LEU A 130 22.61 8.66 -8.95
CA LEU A 130 21.52 7.74 -8.71
C LEU A 130 21.82 6.81 -7.52
N LYS A 131 23.02 6.22 -7.46
CA LYS A 131 23.45 5.39 -6.33
C LYS A 131 23.47 6.18 -5.01
N ASN A 132 23.93 7.42 -5.04
CA ASN A 132 23.94 8.29 -3.86
C ASN A 132 22.51 8.63 -3.42
N TYR A 133 21.58 8.85 -4.36
CA TYR A 133 20.17 9.09 -4.06
C TYR A 133 19.56 7.92 -3.28
N TYR A 134 19.81 6.67 -3.71
CA TYR A 134 19.37 5.49 -2.97
C TYR A 134 20.02 5.38 -1.58
N LYS A 135 21.31 5.73 -1.46
CA LYS A 135 22.08 5.54 -0.23
C LYS A 135 21.76 6.58 0.84
N ASN A 136 21.59 7.84 0.46
CA ASN A 136 21.42 8.97 1.38
C ASN A 136 19.97 9.24 1.72
N ARG A 137 19.11 8.25 1.52
CA ARG A 137 17.71 8.45 1.73
C ARG A 137 17.42 8.59 3.22
N PRO A 138 16.70 9.64 3.64
CA PRO A 138 16.30 9.80 5.03
C PRO A 138 15.48 8.60 5.51
N ASP A 139 15.52 8.36 6.82
CA ASP A 139 14.66 7.38 7.47
C ASP A 139 13.21 7.70 7.12
N LYS A 140 12.56 6.74 6.49
CA LYS A 140 11.18 6.82 6.01
C LYS A 140 10.18 6.44 7.07
N GLU A 141 10.67 5.90 8.17
CA GLU A 141 9.83 5.40 9.23
C GLU A 141 9.71 6.44 10.34
N ASN A 142 10.65 7.39 10.44
CA ASN A 142 10.67 8.36 11.53
C ASN A 142 10.97 9.78 11.02
N VAL A 143 10.18 10.74 11.48
CA VAL A 143 10.42 12.18 11.26
C VAL A 143 10.20 12.92 12.56
N ASN A 144 11.14 13.78 12.95
CA ASN A 144 11.00 14.66 14.11
C ASN A 144 10.71 16.09 13.66
N ILE A 145 9.62 16.67 14.19
CA ILE A 145 9.23 18.06 13.94
C ILE A 145 9.01 18.71 15.31
N ASP A 146 9.81 19.72 15.64
CA ASP A 146 9.67 20.49 16.89
C ASP A 146 9.59 19.62 18.15
N GLY A 147 10.35 18.52 18.20
CA GLY A 147 10.36 17.58 19.33
C GLY A 147 9.22 16.55 19.33
N VAL A 148 8.27 16.63 18.40
CA VAL A 148 7.26 15.59 18.17
C VAL A 148 7.82 14.56 17.20
N ASN A 149 7.84 13.30 17.62
CA ASN A 149 8.30 12.20 16.78
C ASN A 149 7.12 11.56 16.06
N TYR A 150 7.17 11.52 14.73
CA TYR A 150 6.22 10.81 13.88
C TYR A 150 6.85 9.49 13.48
N SER A 151 6.14 8.38 13.69
CA SER A 151 6.64 7.04 13.38
C SER A 151 5.65 6.24 12.55
N LEU A 152 6.17 5.52 11.57
CA LEU A 152 5.49 4.60 10.70
C LEU A 152 5.98 3.18 11.01
N LYS A 153 5.09 2.34 11.52
CA LYS A 153 5.33 0.92 11.78
C LYS A 153 4.55 0.10 10.78
N GLN A 154 5.23 -0.84 10.13
CA GLN A 154 4.60 -1.78 9.23
C GLN A 154 4.99 -3.22 9.54
N VAL A 155 4.01 -4.09 9.76
CA VAL A 155 4.23 -5.52 10.00
C VAL A 155 3.18 -6.34 9.23
N LEU A 156 3.62 -7.18 8.30
CA LEU A 156 2.76 -8.12 7.56
C LEU A 156 1.49 -7.48 6.95
N GLY A 157 1.61 -6.27 6.39
CA GLY A 157 0.50 -5.54 5.77
C GLY A 157 -0.38 -4.74 6.74
N TYR A 158 -0.10 -4.80 8.04
CA TYR A 158 -0.62 -3.83 9.01
C TYR A 158 0.27 -2.59 9.01
N ILE A 159 -0.35 -1.42 8.91
CA ILE A 159 0.30 -0.11 8.92
C ILE A 159 -0.26 0.68 10.10
N LYS A 160 0.65 1.22 10.92
CA LYS A 160 0.35 2.17 11.98
C LYS A 160 1.26 3.38 11.83
N PHE A 161 0.65 4.53 11.60
CA PHE A 161 1.31 5.82 11.58
C PHE A 161 0.81 6.62 12.78
N ALA A 162 1.73 7.03 13.64
CA ALA A 162 1.42 7.67 14.90
C ALA A 162 2.43 8.77 15.22
N LYS A 163 2.02 9.72 16.04
CA LYS A 163 2.93 10.70 16.66
C LYS A 163 3.12 10.38 18.13
N THR A 164 4.28 10.74 18.65
CA THR A 164 4.65 10.66 20.06
C THR A 164 5.13 12.03 20.50
N ASP A 165 4.48 12.60 21.52
CA ASP A 165 4.87 13.88 22.09
C ASP A 165 6.11 13.75 23.01
N ALA A 166 6.58 14.88 23.53
CA ALA A 166 7.75 14.91 24.42
C ALA A 166 7.54 14.17 25.75
N ASP A 167 6.29 14.00 26.18
CA ASP A 167 5.91 13.26 27.39
C ASP A 167 5.79 11.75 27.12
N GLY A 168 5.94 11.32 25.87
CA GLY A 168 5.86 9.93 25.44
C GLY A 168 4.45 9.45 25.11
N ASN A 169 3.45 10.33 25.07
CA ASN A 169 2.08 9.96 24.73
C ASN A 169 1.97 9.71 23.22
N GLU A 170 1.50 8.53 22.86
CA GLU A 170 1.27 8.14 21.46
C GLU A 170 -0.16 8.49 21.03
N SER A 171 -0.29 9.15 19.88
CA SER A 171 -1.56 9.40 19.20
C SER A 171 -1.52 8.81 17.80
N VAL A 172 -2.45 7.92 17.49
CA VAL A 172 -2.55 7.26 16.18
C VAL A 172 -3.19 8.21 15.17
N ILE A 173 -2.51 8.39 14.03
CA ILE A 173 -2.94 9.25 12.92
C ILE A 173 -3.61 8.41 11.84
N TYR A 174 -2.95 7.34 11.42
CA TYR A 174 -3.47 6.41 10.44
C TYR A 174 -3.21 4.97 10.86
N GLU A 175 -4.23 4.13 10.68
CA GLU A 175 -4.15 2.71 10.98
C GLU A 175 -5.02 1.92 10.01
N THR A 176 -4.53 0.77 9.58
CA THR A 176 -5.28 -0.20 8.74
C THR A 176 -6.27 -1.08 9.55
N GLY A 177 -6.59 -0.70 10.79
CA GLY A 177 -7.30 -1.52 11.79
C GLY A 177 -8.72 -2.01 11.42
N LEU A 178 -9.16 -3.08 12.12
CA LEU A 178 -10.32 -3.98 11.93
C LEU A 178 -10.40 -4.71 10.59
N GLN A 179 -10.07 -4.07 9.48
CA GLN A 179 -10.25 -4.65 8.15
C GLN A 179 -9.20 -5.74 7.82
N TYR A 180 -7.98 -5.60 8.35
CA TYR A 180 -6.98 -6.69 8.32
C TYR A 180 -7.45 -7.92 9.11
N ALA A 181 -8.09 -7.72 10.26
CA ALA A 181 -8.64 -8.82 11.06
C ALA A 181 -9.73 -9.58 10.28
N VAL A 182 -10.57 -8.88 9.50
CA VAL A 182 -11.55 -9.50 8.60
C VAL A 182 -10.87 -10.35 7.53
N LYS A 183 -9.82 -9.85 6.86
CA LYS A 183 -9.05 -10.65 5.88
C LYS A 183 -8.40 -11.88 6.49
N ALA A 184 -7.75 -11.74 7.64
CA ALA A 184 -7.15 -12.85 8.36
C ALA A 184 -8.20 -13.91 8.75
N PHE A 185 -9.38 -13.47 9.20
CA PHE A 185 -10.50 -14.35 9.51
C PHE A 185 -11.04 -15.10 8.28
N VAL A 186 -11.19 -14.41 7.14
CA VAL A 186 -11.59 -15.04 5.87
C VAL A 186 -10.55 -16.08 5.43
N ALA A 187 -9.27 -15.76 5.48
CA ALA A 187 -8.19 -16.68 5.11
C ALA A 187 -8.18 -17.93 6.02
N LEU A 188 -8.33 -17.77 7.34
CA LEU A 188 -8.44 -18.87 8.28
C LEU A 188 -9.65 -19.76 8.00
N THR A 189 -10.79 -19.15 7.64
CA THR A 189 -12.00 -19.90 7.30
C THR A 189 -11.80 -20.76 6.05
N VAL A 190 -11.12 -20.23 5.03
CA VAL A 190 -10.77 -20.97 3.80
C VAL A 190 -9.81 -22.13 4.12
N LEU A 191 -8.77 -21.89 4.93
CA LEU A 191 -7.82 -22.94 5.35
C LEU A 191 -8.51 -24.06 6.14
N ALA A 192 -9.39 -23.70 7.07
CA ALA A 192 -10.17 -24.68 7.84
C ALA A 192 -11.07 -25.53 6.92
N PHE A 193 -11.72 -24.90 5.94
CA PHE A 193 -12.53 -25.63 4.96
C PHE A 193 -11.70 -26.59 4.10
N LEU A 194 -10.53 -26.16 3.62
CA LEU A 194 -9.60 -27.02 2.87
C LEU A 194 -9.16 -28.23 3.70
N ALA A 195 -8.83 -28.02 4.98
CA ALA A 195 -8.47 -29.10 5.89
C ALA A 195 -9.61 -30.12 6.06
N ILE A 196 -10.86 -29.66 6.20
CA ILE A 196 -12.03 -30.54 6.30
C ILE A 196 -12.20 -31.38 5.02
N VAL A 197 -12.06 -30.74 3.85
CA VAL A 197 -12.17 -31.43 2.56
C VAL A 197 -11.08 -32.51 2.43
N ILE A 198 -9.82 -32.18 2.72
CA ILE A 198 -8.69 -33.12 2.68
C ILE A 198 -8.93 -34.29 3.64
N CYS A 199 -9.33 -34.03 4.88
CA CYS A 199 -9.67 -35.07 5.86
C CYS A 199 -10.80 -35.99 5.36
N GLY A 200 -11.83 -35.41 4.72
CA GLY A 200 -12.92 -36.16 4.11
C GLY A 200 -12.45 -37.07 2.97
N PHE A 201 -11.55 -36.59 2.10
CA PHE A 201 -10.94 -37.38 1.03
C PHE A 201 -10.08 -38.52 1.59
N ILE A 202 -9.20 -38.24 2.57
CA ILE A 202 -8.36 -39.26 3.22
C ILE A 202 -9.23 -40.36 3.85
N LYS A 203 -10.30 -39.98 4.57
CA LYS A 203 -11.23 -40.94 5.16
C LYS A 203 -11.92 -41.80 4.11
N THR A 204 -12.31 -41.20 2.99
CA THR A 204 -12.96 -41.93 1.87
C THR A 204 -12.01 -42.94 1.24
N ILE A 205 -10.78 -42.52 0.94
CA ILE A 205 -9.74 -43.41 0.39
C ILE A 205 -9.41 -44.53 1.38
N SER A 206 -9.23 -44.21 2.67
CA SER A 206 -8.97 -45.22 3.71
C SER A 206 -10.10 -46.25 3.83
N THR A 207 -11.36 -45.82 3.73
CA THR A 207 -12.52 -46.71 3.78
C THR A 207 -12.59 -47.62 2.56
N GLU A 208 -12.33 -47.09 1.37
CA GLU A 208 -12.27 -47.90 0.15
C GLU A 208 -11.09 -48.89 0.18
N MET A 209 -9.89 -48.48 0.60
CA MET A 209 -8.75 -49.40 0.72
C MET A 209 -9.01 -50.56 1.70
N LYS A 210 -9.70 -50.31 2.83
CA LYS A 210 -10.06 -51.38 3.76
C LYS A 210 -10.95 -52.44 3.12
N LYS A 211 -11.89 -52.06 2.24
CA LYS A 211 -12.73 -53.03 1.51
C LYS A 211 -11.90 -53.96 0.62
N TYR A 212 -10.80 -53.48 0.05
CA TYR A 212 -9.90 -54.32 -0.78
C TYR A 212 -8.94 -55.18 0.04
N THR A 213 -8.84 -54.97 1.35
CA THR A 213 -7.94 -55.74 2.24
C THR A 213 -8.67 -56.87 2.99
N GLU A 214 -10.01 -56.85 3.01
CA GLU A 214 -10.86 -57.88 3.63
C GLU A 214 -11.37 -58.95 2.64
N VAL A 215 -10.71 -59.09 1.47
CA VAL A 215 -10.97 -60.16 0.48
C VAL A 215 -9.81 -61.15 0.47
#